data_AF-A0A9E8ZF80-F1
#
_entry.id   AF-A0A9E8ZF80-F1
#
_cell.length_a   1.000
_cell.length_b   1.000
_cell.length_c   1.000
_cell.angle_alpha   90.00
_cell.angle_beta   90.00
_cell.angle_gamma   90.00
#
_symmetry.space_group_name_H-M   'P 1'
#
loop_
_entity.id
_entity.type
_entity.pdbx_description
1 polymer ?
#
loop_
_entity_poly.entity_id
_entity_poly.type
_entity_poly.pdbx_seq_one_letter_code
_entity_poly.pdbx_strand_id
1 'polypeptide(L)' 'MRQADARAQERLRLAMQSVATRGLPSLRLPPDHHYIEGVGYVIGDFTCRFNARSTYLRCAVNPFGPCQDCSHYQPRQER' A
#
# COMPACT_ATOMS: atom_id res chain seq x y z
N MET A 1 10.73 25.30 41.52
CA MET A 1 11.08 24.02 40.86
C MET A 1 9.84 23.18 40.53
N ARG A 2 9.07 22.67 41.51
CA ARG A 2 7.90 21.79 41.26
C ARG A 2 6.86 22.26 40.23
N GLN A 3 6.56 23.56 40.17
CA GLN A 3 5.61 24.10 39.19
C GLN A 3 6.17 24.13 37.75
N ALA A 4 7.49 24.21 37.59
CA ALA A 4 8.12 24.08 36.27
C ALA A 4 8.06 22.63 35.79
N ASP A 5 8.28 21.67 36.70
CA ASP A 5 8.21 20.24 36.41
C ASP A 5 6.79 19.82 36.02
N ALA A 6 5.77 20.27 36.76
CA ALA A 6 4.37 19.99 36.43
C ALA A 6 3.96 20.51 35.04
N ARG A 7 4.44 21.71 34.67
CA ARG A 7 4.20 22.28 33.33
C ARG A 7 4.92 21.50 32.23
N ALA A 8 6.12 21.00 32.50
CA ALA A 8 6.86 20.16 31.56
C ALA A 8 6.16 18.80 31.35
N GLN A 9 5.69 18.18 32.43
CA GLN A 9 4.94 16.92 32.39
C GLN A 9 3.63 17.05 31.60
N GLU A 10 2.86 18.12 31.85
CA GLU A 10 1.60 18.35 31.13
C GLU A 10 1.83 18.58 29.63
N ARG A 11 2.87 19.35 29.27
CA ARG A 11 3.25 19.54 27.87
C ARG A 11 3.61 18.22 27.18
N LEU A 12 4.38 17.36 27.86
CA LEU A 12 4.74 16.06 27.32
C LEU A 12 3.50 15.17 27.11
N ARG A 13 2.60 15.15 28.10
CA ARG A 13 1.35 14.38 28.04
C ARG A 13 0.47 14.81 26.86
N LEU A 14 0.26 16.12 26.69
CA LEU A 14 -0.50 16.67 25.55
C LEU A 14 0.16 16.35 24.21
N ALA A 15 1.50 16.41 24.13
CA ALA A 15 2.23 16.03 22.92
C ALA A 15 2.03 14.55 22.57
N MET A 16 2.11 13.64 23.53
CA MET A 16 1.88 12.20 23.31
C MET A 16 0.44 11.89 22.86
N GLN A 17 -0.57 12.56 23.43
CA GLN A 17 -1.97 12.40 23.04
C GLN A 17 -2.24 12.89 21.60
N SER A 18 -1.52 13.92 21.16
CA SER A 18 -1.63 14.43 19.77
C SER A 18 -1.09 13.45 18.73
N VAL A 19 -0.14 12.58 19.09
CA VAL A 19 0.39 11.54 18.21
C VAL A 19 -0.59 10.37 18.12
N ALA A 20 -1.23 9.99 19.23
CA ALA A 20 -2.20 8.89 19.25
C ALA A 20 -3.47 9.18 18.42
N THR A 21 -3.85 10.46 18.29
CA THR A 21 -5.02 10.90 17.51
C THR A 21 -4.71 11.21 16.05
N ARG A 22 -3.43 11.43 15.71
CA ARG A 22 -2.98 11.44 14.32
C ARG A 22 -3.00 10.00 13.81
N GLY A 23 -4.16 9.60 13.26
CA GLY A 23 -4.22 8.40 12.44
C GLY A 23 -3.06 8.46 11.45
N LEU A 24 -2.30 7.36 11.35
CA LEU A 24 -1.31 7.21 10.29
C LEU A 24 -2.01 7.60 8.99
N PRO A 25 -1.39 8.43 8.12
CA PRO A 25 -1.91 8.61 6.78
C PRO A 25 -2.20 7.21 6.26
N SER A 26 -3.46 6.94 5.95
CA SER A 26 -3.80 5.71 5.24
C SER A 26 -2.90 5.75 4.02
N LEU A 27 -1.89 4.89 4.00
CA LEU A 27 -1.09 4.64 2.81
C LEU A 27 -2.07 3.99 1.85
N ARG A 28 -2.87 4.81 1.18
CA ARG A 28 -3.77 4.39 0.11
C ARG A 28 -2.83 3.92 -0.98
N LEU A 29 -2.58 2.62 -0.98
CA LEU A 29 -1.87 2.00 -2.08
C LEU A 29 -2.63 2.32 -3.37
N PRO A 30 -1.92 2.53 -4.49
CA PRO A 30 -2.57 2.69 -5.78
C PRO A 30 -3.57 1.54 -6.04
N PRO A 31 -4.66 1.80 -6.77
CA PRO A 31 -5.77 0.85 -6.92
C PRO A 31 -5.39 -0.46 -7.62
N ASP A 32 -4.23 -0.50 -8.29
CA ASP A 32 -3.69 -1.69 -8.95
C ASP A 32 -2.84 -2.56 -8.02
N HIS A 33 -2.76 -2.25 -6.73
CA HIS A 33 -2.06 -3.06 -5.73
C HIS A 33 -3.03 -4.06 -5.10
N HIS A 34 -2.71 -5.34 -5.20
CA HIS A 34 -3.49 -6.42 -4.62
C HIS A 34 -2.60 -7.23 -3.68
N TYR A 35 -3.08 -7.55 -2.49
CA TYR A 35 -2.41 -8.49 -1.62
C TYR A 35 -2.93 -9.90 -1.90
N ILE A 36 -2.03 -10.84 -2.18
CA ILE A 36 -2.36 -12.24 -2.40
C ILE A 36 -1.68 -13.07 -1.32
N GLU A 37 -2.47 -13.86 -0.60
CA GLU A 37 -1.96 -14.76 0.42
C GLU A 37 -0.91 -15.71 -0.16
N GLY A 38 0.24 -15.82 0.52
CA GLY A 38 1.37 -16.64 0.09
C GLY A 38 2.25 -16.03 -1.01
N VAL A 39 1.88 -14.90 -1.63
CA VAL A 39 2.69 -14.20 -2.64
C VAL A 39 3.14 -12.82 -2.15
N GLY A 40 2.28 -12.12 -1.42
CA GLY A 40 2.49 -10.73 -1.01
C GLY A 40 1.80 -9.73 -1.93
N TYR A 41 2.31 -8.50 -1.96
CA TYR A 41 1.75 -7.44 -2.80
C TYR A 41 2.13 -7.65 -4.27
N VAL A 42 1.13 -7.65 -5.14
CA VAL A 42 1.27 -7.68 -6.59
C VAL A 42 0.67 -6.41 -7.18
N ILE A 43 1.24 -5.94 -8.28
CA ILE A 43 0.71 -4.79 -9.01
C ILE A 43 0.18 -5.19 -10.39
N GLY A 44 -0.74 -4.39 -10.91
CA GLY A 44 -1.35 -4.61 -12.22
C GLY A 44 -2.52 -5.59 -12.18
N ASP A 45 -3.11 -5.84 -13.35
CA ASP A 45 -4.32 -6.65 -13.44
C ASP A 45 -4.02 -8.14 -13.23
N PHE A 46 -4.50 -8.70 -12.11
CA PHE A 46 -4.30 -10.10 -11.76
C PHE A 46 -5.17 -11.07 -12.56
N THR A 47 -6.20 -10.57 -13.28
CA THR A 47 -6.97 -11.41 -14.21
C THR A 47 -6.22 -11.66 -15.51
N CYS A 48 -5.11 -10.95 -15.77
CA CYS A 48 -4.24 -11.23 -16.91
C CYS A 48 -3.32 -12.43 -16.64
N ARG A 49 -3.26 -13.41 -17.55
CA ARG A 49 -2.33 -14.55 -17.45
C ARG A 49 -0.85 -14.14 -17.43
N PHE A 50 -0.54 -12.95 -17.94
CA PHE A 50 0.83 -12.41 -18.04
C PHE A 50 1.20 -11.48 -16.89
N ASN A 51 0.34 -11.33 -15.88
CA ASN A 51 0.69 -10.61 -14.66
C ASN A 51 1.99 -11.18 -14.08
N ALA A 52 2.95 -10.32 -13.75
CA ALA A 52 4.29 -10.76 -13.33
C ALA A 52 4.35 -11.25 -11.88
N ARG A 53 3.23 -11.16 -11.12
CA ARG A 53 3.16 -11.49 -9.69
C ARG A 53 4.26 -10.83 -8.87
N SER A 54 4.54 -9.58 -9.21
CA SER A 54 5.61 -8.77 -8.62
C SER A 54 5.02 -7.51 -8.02
N THR A 55 5.64 -7.02 -6.96
CA THR A 55 5.34 -5.70 -6.37
C THR A 55 5.87 -4.55 -7.24
N TYR A 56 6.77 -4.84 -8.19
CA TYR A 56 7.46 -3.83 -9.00
C TYR A 56 7.15 -3.91 -10.49
N LEU A 57 6.76 -5.09 -10.99
CA LEU A 57 6.48 -5.31 -12.40
C LEU A 57 5.00 -5.69 -12.59
N ARG A 58 4.31 -4.99 -13.49
CA ARG A 58 2.88 -5.25 -13.76
C ARG A 58 2.67 -6.50 -14.62
N CYS A 59 3.44 -6.64 -15.69
CA CYS A 59 3.24 -7.69 -16.69
C CYS A 59 4.58 -8.14 -17.27
N ALA A 60 4.75 -9.44 -17.49
CA ALA A 60 6.00 -10.00 -18.00
C ALA A 60 6.32 -9.56 -19.43
N VAL A 61 5.28 -9.30 -20.25
CA VAL A 61 5.41 -8.92 -21.67
C VAL A 61 5.17 -7.44 -21.93
N ASN A 62 4.55 -6.73 -21.00
CA ASN A 62 4.41 -5.27 -21.02
C ASN A 62 4.69 -4.69 -19.61
N PRO A 63 5.95 -4.60 -19.19
CA PRO A 63 6.34 -4.24 -17.82
C PRO A 63 5.75 -2.92 -17.32
N PHE A 64 5.53 -1.96 -18.21
CA PHE A 64 5.07 -0.61 -17.89
C PHE A 64 3.54 -0.46 -17.83
N GLY A 65 2.77 -1.39 -18.42
CA GLY A 65 1.29 -1.32 -18.47
C GLY A 65 0.76 -0.10 -19.27
N PRO A 66 -0.55 0.23 -19.16
CA PRO A 66 -1.61 -0.45 -18.41
C PRO A 66 -2.16 -1.70 -19.13
N CYS A 67 -3.00 -2.49 -18.44
CA CYS A 67 -3.65 -3.68 -19.02
C CYS A 67 -4.93 -3.36 -19.82
N GLN A 68 -5.62 -2.24 -19.55
CA GLN A 68 -6.90 -1.86 -20.16
C GLN A 68 -6.89 -1.90 -21.70
N ASP A 69 -5.78 -1.49 -22.32
CA ASP A 69 -5.60 -1.42 -23.78
C ASP A 69 -4.41 -2.28 -24.26
N CYS A 70 -4.02 -3.28 -23.47
CA CYS A 70 -2.86 -4.10 -23.78
C CYS A 70 -3.18 -5.15 -24.85
N SER A 71 -2.50 -5.08 -26.00
CA SER A 71 -2.62 -6.07 -27.09
C SER A 71 -2.24 -7.50 -26.67
N HIS A 72 -1.50 -7.64 -25.57
CA HIS A 72 -1.10 -8.94 -25.02
C HIS A 72 -2.05 -9.46 -23.95
N TYR A 73 -3.09 -8.71 -23.55
CA TYR A 73 -3.99 -9.16 -22.49
C TYR A 73 -4.64 -10.50 -22.84
N GLN A 74 -4.57 -11.44 -21.92
CA GLN A 74 -5.26 -12.72 -22.02
C GLN A 74 -5.81 -13.08 -20.63
N PRO A 75 -7.12 -13.41 -20.52
CA PRO A 75 -7.71 -13.72 -19.24
C PRO A 75 -7.13 -15.01 -18.66
N ARG A 76 -6.95 -15.04 -17.34
CA ARG A 76 -6.53 -16.22 -16.59
C ARG A 76 -7.72 -17.18 -16.55
N GLN A 77 -7.53 -18.41 -17.02
CA GLN A 77 -8.53 -19.45 -16.84
C GLN A 77 -8.56 -19.86 -15.36
N GLU A 78 -9.71 -19.71 -14.71
CA GLU A 78 -9.96 -20.28 -13.39
C GLU A 78 -9.98 -21.81 -13.54
N ARG A 79 -9.11 -22.50 -12.81
CA ARG A 79 -9.10 -23.97 -12.74
C ARG A 79 -9.90 -24.43 -11.54
#